data_AF-A0A7S2SQT8-F1
#
_entry.id   AF-A0A7S2SQT8-F1
#
_cell.length_a   1.000
_cell.length_b   1.000
_cell.length_c   1.000
_cell.angle_alpha   90.00
_cell.angle_beta   90.00
_cell.angle_gamma   90.00
#
_symmetry.space_group_name_H-M   'P 1'
#
loop_
_entity.id
_entity.type
_entity.pdbx_description
1 polymer ?
#
loop_
_entity_poly.entity_id
_entity_poly.type
_entity_poly.pdbx_seq_one_letter_code
_entity_poly.pdbx_strand_id
1 'polypeptide(L)'
;QSSTMPAGKHPLAFLGKKGFHTKNLKNVEKVWIAEEKEKAEEKKLAEIRKQIEEERQMEELRQLRSDAGLGQRGPEKLDWMYEGPMAAQSEAVHDQEAEEYLLGKEFKQNPAQDVKQLEETPGALMMQRQGAHTNDAAARLKEDPLFLMRQQELKAQQNALKNPLKMSRVRKEIEAQLRAKAAEKEKKAEKKRRKKEEKKMKKEHKKRSRRSRSSSPDRKAKSHRVEERAVRDSRDSRDSRDSRASRPPRDSPDSGQSKFGLQHGKRSAYDAAELGPSAAQLQRAKDAKSPTNEAWRDRGKPRQRLTEEQRQERLAMMQADAANHAEQQRRVSQKSRQEKEESIQAQSGPGDPRFLREMGRDVYVSENGAMEDRVKRNRHYQQRDLGSESFMRRS
;
A
#
# COMPACT_ATOMS: atom_id res chain seq x y z
N GLN A 1 -28.95 -65.10 -4.92
CA GLN A 1 -29.48 -63.83 -4.38
C GLN A 1 -28.30 -62.87 -4.24
N SER A 2 -28.16 -61.91 -5.16
CA SER A 2 -27.06 -60.94 -5.17
C SER A 2 -27.37 -59.80 -4.18
N SER A 3 -26.72 -59.82 -3.03
CA SER A 3 -26.80 -58.76 -2.03
C SER A 3 -25.95 -57.57 -2.49
N THR A 4 -26.59 -56.52 -3.00
CA THR A 4 -25.99 -55.20 -3.20
C THR A 4 -25.85 -54.51 -1.86
N MET A 5 -24.64 -54.56 -1.29
CA MET A 5 -24.25 -53.71 -0.15
C MET A 5 -24.20 -52.25 -0.61
N PRO A 6 -24.87 -51.30 0.05
CA PRO A 6 -24.75 -49.89 -0.28
C PRO A 6 -23.34 -49.39 0.10
N ALA A 7 -22.58 -48.99 -0.92
CA ALA A 7 -21.23 -48.44 -0.77
C ALA A 7 -21.18 -47.32 0.29
N GLY A 8 -20.21 -47.44 1.19
CA GLY A 8 -20.02 -46.59 2.36
C GLY A 8 -19.92 -45.11 2.03
N LYS A 9 -20.75 -44.29 2.68
CA LYS A 9 -20.57 -42.84 2.73
C LYS A 9 -19.37 -42.53 3.61
N HIS A 10 -18.36 -41.89 3.02
CA HIS A 10 -17.04 -41.61 3.60
C HIS A 10 -17.11 -41.04 5.03
N PRO A 11 -16.65 -41.79 6.06
CA PRO A 11 -16.76 -41.38 7.47
C PRO A 11 -16.00 -40.09 7.81
N LEU A 12 -15.06 -39.68 6.95
CA LEU A 12 -14.21 -38.49 7.15
C LEU A 12 -14.72 -37.25 6.41
N ALA A 13 -15.78 -37.35 5.60
CA ALA A 13 -16.30 -36.20 4.83
C ALA A 13 -16.84 -35.06 5.73
N PHE A 14 -17.19 -35.36 6.97
CA PHE A 14 -17.58 -34.36 7.96
C PHE A 14 -16.43 -33.43 8.38
N LEU A 15 -15.18 -33.91 8.35
CA LEU A 15 -14.01 -33.10 8.72
C LEU A 15 -13.80 -31.93 7.76
N GLY A 16 -14.13 -32.09 6.46
CA GLY A 16 -14.07 -31.00 5.48
C GLY A 16 -15.00 -29.83 5.78
N LYS A 17 -16.05 -30.04 6.60
CA LYS A 17 -16.97 -28.99 7.04
C LYS A 17 -16.46 -28.22 8.26
N LYS A 18 -15.40 -28.71 8.91
CA LYS A 18 -14.80 -28.07 10.09
C LYS A 18 -13.80 -26.99 9.65
N GLY A 19 -13.81 -25.86 10.36
CA GLY A 19 -12.96 -24.71 10.07
C GLY A 19 -11.46 -24.96 10.26
N PHE A 20 -11.07 -25.97 11.03
CA PHE A 20 -9.67 -26.31 11.30
C PHE A 20 -9.07 -27.34 10.32
N HIS A 21 -9.87 -27.94 9.45
CA HIS A 21 -9.39 -29.00 8.57
C HIS A 21 -8.50 -28.44 7.45
N THR A 22 -7.35 -29.07 7.19
CA THR A 22 -6.34 -28.59 6.23
C THR A 22 -6.85 -28.56 4.79
N LYS A 23 -7.74 -29.48 4.40
CA LYS A 23 -8.36 -29.50 3.06
C LYS A 23 -9.46 -28.46 2.86
N ASN A 24 -9.82 -27.69 3.90
CA ASN A 24 -10.77 -26.59 3.75
C ASN A 24 -10.15 -25.51 2.86
N LEU A 25 -10.85 -25.08 1.80
CA LEU A 25 -10.37 -24.08 0.84
C LEU A 25 -9.84 -22.81 1.52
N LYS A 26 -10.47 -22.35 2.60
CA LYS A 26 -10.02 -21.17 3.35
C LYS A 26 -8.68 -21.37 4.04
N ASN A 27 -8.36 -22.59 4.47
CA ASN A 27 -7.09 -22.90 5.10
C ASN A 27 -6.01 -23.13 4.05
N VAL A 28 -6.34 -23.78 2.94
CA VAL A 28 -5.45 -23.89 1.77
C VAL A 28 -5.07 -22.50 1.24
N GLU A 29 -6.03 -21.58 1.15
CA GLU A 29 -5.78 -20.19 0.74
C GLU A 29 -4.86 -19.46 1.73
N LYS A 30 -5.07 -19.62 3.04
CA LYS A 30 -4.18 -19.03 4.06
C LYS A 30 -2.75 -19.56 3.97
N VAL A 31 -2.60 -20.87 3.80
CA VAL A 31 -1.28 -21.51 3.64
C VAL A 31 -0.63 -21.00 2.36
N TRP A 32 -1.36 -20.94 1.25
CA TRP A 32 -0.84 -20.41 -0.01
C TRP A 32 -0.38 -18.95 0.11
N ILE A 33 -1.14 -18.09 0.79
CA ILE A 33 -0.73 -16.70 1.06
C ILE A 33 0.52 -16.65 1.95
N ALA A 34 0.64 -17.54 2.94
CA ALA A 34 1.81 -17.61 3.80
C ALA A 34 3.05 -18.06 3.01
N GLU A 35 2.93 -19.13 2.21
CA GLU A 35 3.99 -19.62 1.32
C GLU A 35 4.42 -18.58 0.29
N GLU A 36 3.48 -17.80 -0.26
CA GLU A 36 3.81 -16.74 -1.21
C GLU A 36 4.60 -15.60 -0.54
N LYS A 37 4.24 -15.24 0.70
CA LYS A 37 4.99 -14.26 1.50
C LYS A 37 6.38 -14.77 1.85
N GLU A 38 6.48 -16.02 2.28
CA GLU A 38 7.77 -16.66 2.61
C GLU A 38 8.68 -16.68 1.39
N LYS A 39 8.17 -17.08 0.21
CA LYS A 39 8.95 -17.01 -1.04
C LYS A 39 9.39 -15.60 -1.40
N ALA A 40 8.60 -14.57 -1.09
CA ALA A 40 8.98 -13.18 -1.31
C ALA A 40 10.06 -12.72 -0.31
N GLU A 41 10.00 -13.19 0.93
CA GLU A 41 11.01 -12.91 1.96
C GLU A 41 12.32 -13.65 1.65
N GLU A 42 12.28 -14.91 1.24
CA GLU A 42 13.44 -15.68 0.82
C GLU A 42 14.17 -15.02 -0.35
N LYS A 43 13.43 -14.50 -1.34
CA LYS A 43 14.02 -13.75 -2.46
C LYS A 43 14.74 -12.49 -2.00
N LYS A 44 14.14 -11.73 -1.08
CA LYS A 44 14.77 -10.54 -0.50
C LYS A 44 16.02 -10.90 0.30
N LEU A 45 15.96 -11.98 1.08
CA LEU A 45 17.11 -12.46 1.84
C LEU A 45 18.23 -12.96 0.92
N ALA A 46 17.89 -13.62 -0.19
CA ALA A 46 18.86 -14.04 -1.19
C ALA A 46 19.55 -12.84 -1.86
N GLU A 47 18.79 -11.79 -2.16
CA GLU A 47 19.33 -10.53 -2.70
C GLU A 47 20.27 -9.85 -1.70
N ILE A 48 19.87 -9.72 -0.44
CA ILE A 48 20.73 -9.14 0.62
C ILE A 48 21.98 -10.00 0.84
N ARG A 49 21.87 -11.34 0.83
CA ARG A 49 23.02 -12.23 0.93
C ARG A 49 23.99 -12.03 -0.24
N LYS A 50 23.46 -11.81 -1.44
CA LYS A 50 24.27 -11.50 -2.63
C LYS A 50 25.00 -10.17 -2.45
N GLN A 51 24.32 -9.13 -1.96
CA GLN A 51 24.93 -7.82 -1.69
C GLN A 51 26.06 -7.92 -0.66
N ILE A 52 25.86 -8.64 0.45
CA ILE A 52 26.90 -8.86 1.46
C ILE A 52 28.12 -9.59 0.88
N GLU A 53 27.89 -10.58 0.01
CA GLU A 53 28.99 -11.31 -0.64
C GLU A 53 29.75 -10.41 -1.62
N GLU A 54 29.05 -9.56 -2.38
CA GLU A 54 29.64 -8.56 -3.27
C GLU A 54 30.46 -7.52 -2.48
N GLU A 55 29.91 -7.00 -1.38
CA GLU A 55 30.60 -6.08 -0.46
C GLU A 55 31.86 -6.73 0.11
N ARG A 56 31.78 -7.99 0.53
CA ARG A 56 32.93 -8.75 1.05
C ARG A 56 34.02 -8.93 -0.01
N GLN A 57 33.65 -9.24 -1.25
CA GLN A 57 34.60 -9.36 -2.35
C GLN A 57 35.31 -8.02 -2.63
N MET A 58 34.57 -6.92 -2.60
CA MET A 58 35.15 -5.58 -2.75
C MET A 58 36.08 -5.22 -1.59
N GLU A 59 35.71 -5.57 -0.36
CA GLU A 59 36.55 -5.38 0.82
C GLU A 59 37.84 -6.20 0.73
N GLU A 60 37.76 -7.48 0.33
CA GLU A 60 38.92 -8.35 0.12
C GLU A 60 39.87 -7.78 -0.95
N LEU A 61 39.34 -7.25 -2.07
CA LEU A 61 40.13 -6.57 -3.09
C LEU A 61 40.79 -5.28 -2.58
N ARG A 62 40.08 -4.50 -1.76
CA ARG A 62 40.60 -3.28 -1.14
C ARG A 62 41.72 -3.60 -0.14
N GLN A 63 41.54 -4.64 0.67
CA GLN A 63 42.57 -5.15 1.57
C GLN A 63 43.80 -5.61 0.78
N LEU A 64 43.63 -6.39 -0.28
CA LEU A 64 44.75 -6.85 -1.12
C LEU A 64 45.52 -5.70 -1.78
N ARG A 65 44.82 -4.66 -2.28
CA ARG A 65 45.46 -3.45 -2.82
C ARG A 65 46.26 -2.70 -1.77
N SER A 66 45.71 -2.57 -0.56
CA SER A 66 46.42 -1.96 0.56
C SER A 66 47.65 -2.77 0.96
N ASP A 67 47.54 -4.09 1.02
CA ASP A 67 48.63 -4.97 1.44
C ASP A 67 49.76 -5.00 0.39
N ALA A 68 49.40 -4.81 -0.89
CA ALA A 68 50.34 -4.58 -1.99
C ALA A 68 50.97 -3.17 -1.98
N GLY A 69 50.53 -2.26 -1.10
CA GLY A 69 51.01 -0.88 -1.02
C GLY A 69 50.52 0.04 -2.15
N LEU A 70 49.59 -0.43 -3.00
CA LEU A 70 48.94 0.37 -4.04
C LEU A 70 47.60 0.93 -3.52
N GLY A 71 47.69 1.93 -2.66
CA GLY A 71 46.52 2.68 -2.15
C GLY A 71 46.62 3.01 -0.66
N GLN A 72 46.05 4.14 -0.26
CA GLN A 72 45.93 4.50 1.16
C GLN A 72 44.73 3.78 1.78
N ARG A 73 44.91 3.11 2.93
CA ARG A 73 43.79 2.66 3.77
C ARG A 73 43.05 3.90 4.29
N GLY A 74 42.03 4.33 3.55
CA GLY A 74 41.07 5.30 4.06
C GLY A 74 40.40 4.76 5.33
N PRO A 75 40.01 5.60 6.28
CA PRO A 75 39.33 5.13 7.48
C PRO A 75 37.97 4.53 7.11
N GLU A 76 37.81 3.21 7.24
CA GLU A 76 36.56 2.45 6.94
C GLU A 76 35.29 3.06 7.56
N LYS A 77 35.45 3.74 8.71
CA LYS A 77 34.37 4.43 9.42
C LYS A 77 33.92 5.75 8.79
N LEU A 78 34.60 6.28 7.76
CA LEU A 78 34.19 7.51 7.09
C LEU A 78 33.36 7.25 5.83
N ASP A 79 33.36 6.05 5.27
CA ASP A 79 32.75 5.80 3.96
C ASP A 79 31.23 6.01 4.00
N TRP A 80 30.53 5.57 5.04
CA TRP A 80 29.09 5.85 5.23
C TRP A 80 28.74 7.35 5.35
N MET A 81 29.70 8.19 5.73
CA MET A 81 29.52 9.65 5.85
C MET A 81 29.74 10.35 4.50
N TYR A 82 30.56 9.77 3.61
CA TYR A 82 30.85 10.32 2.29
C TYR A 82 30.02 9.67 1.17
N GLU A 83 29.50 8.45 1.32
CA GLU A 83 28.55 7.75 0.42
C GLU A 83 27.13 8.35 0.42
N GLY A 84 26.99 9.65 0.65
CA GLY A 84 25.74 10.34 0.39
C GLY A 84 25.34 10.23 -1.09
N PRO A 85 24.09 10.57 -1.47
CA PRO A 85 23.63 10.52 -2.86
C PRO A 85 24.50 11.33 -3.85
N MET A 86 25.34 12.25 -3.34
CA MET A 86 26.36 12.97 -4.11
C MET A 86 27.58 12.11 -4.48
N ALA A 87 28.04 11.20 -3.60
CA ALA A 87 29.18 10.34 -3.90
C ALA A 87 28.82 9.22 -4.88
N ALA A 88 27.61 8.66 -4.78
CA ALA A 88 27.13 7.70 -5.77
C ALA A 88 26.99 8.34 -7.17
N GLN A 89 26.67 9.64 -7.24
CA GLN A 89 26.67 10.38 -8.51
C GLN A 89 28.09 10.68 -9.00
N SER A 90 29.01 11.05 -8.11
CA SER A 90 30.40 11.27 -8.51
C SER A 90 31.08 9.99 -8.96
N GLU A 91 30.85 8.85 -8.31
CA GLU A 91 31.41 7.56 -8.74
C GLU A 91 30.85 7.14 -10.10
N ALA A 92 29.54 7.26 -10.32
CA ALA A 92 28.95 6.93 -11.63
C ALA A 92 29.44 7.84 -12.77
N VAL A 93 29.73 9.12 -12.48
CA VAL A 93 30.34 10.04 -13.46
C VAL A 93 31.82 9.68 -13.68
N HIS A 94 32.54 9.36 -12.61
CA HIS A 94 33.95 9.00 -12.67
C HIS A 94 34.18 7.65 -13.39
N ASP A 95 33.28 6.70 -13.22
CA ASP A 95 33.25 5.41 -13.91
C ASP A 95 32.95 5.60 -15.41
N GLN A 96 32.02 6.48 -15.76
CA GLN A 96 31.73 6.82 -17.16
C GLN A 96 32.92 7.51 -17.83
N GLU A 97 33.56 8.46 -17.16
CA GLU A 97 34.77 9.11 -17.67
C GLU A 97 35.95 8.13 -17.79
N ALA A 98 36.07 7.16 -16.87
CA ALA A 98 37.07 6.11 -16.93
C ALA A 98 36.82 5.15 -18.11
N GLU A 99 35.58 4.72 -18.34
CA GLU A 99 35.18 3.90 -19.49
C GLU A 99 35.43 4.63 -20.82
N GLU A 100 35.12 5.92 -20.88
CA GLU A 100 35.36 6.75 -22.07
C GLU A 100 36.85 6.97 -22.37
N TYR A 101 37.67 7.11 -21.32
CA TYR A 101 39.12 7.19 -21.43
C TYR A 101 39.74 5.87 -21.89
N LEU A 102 39.26 4.73 -21.37
CA LEU A 102 39.66 3.40 -21.86
C LEU A 102 39.23 3.16 -23.32
N LEU A 103 38.15 3.80 -23.76
CA LEU A 103 37.69 3.77 -25.15
C LEU A 103 38.48 4.73 -26.07
N GLY A 104 39.53 5.38 -25.55
CA GLY A 104 40.46 6.21 -26.31
C GLY A 104 39.98 7.65 -26.55
N LYS A 105 38.92 8.11 -25.88
CA LYS A 105 38.56 9.53 -25.89
C LYS A 105 39.51 10.30 -24.97
N GLU A 106 40.09 11.38 -25.49
CA GLU A 106 40.99 12.24 -24.74
C GLU A 106 40.26 12.88 -23.54
N PHE A 107 40.82 12.73 -22.33
CA PHE A 107 40.31 13.39 -21.13
C PHE A 107 40.50 14.92 -21.28
N LYS A 108 39.43 15.63 -21.62
CA LYS A 108 39.42 17.09 -21.72
C LYS A 108 38.81 17.66 -20.46
N GLN A 109 39.67 18.07 -19.52
CA GLN A 109 39.25 18.85 -18.36
C GLN A 109 38.70 20.19 -18.88
N ASN A 110 37.38 20.29 -19.00
CA ASN A 110 36.67 21.47 -19.49
C ASN A 110 36.07 22.20 -18.29
N PRO A 111 36.81 23.13 -17.65
CA PRO A 111 36.37 23.78 -16.42
C PRO A 111 35.11 24.64 -16.61
N ALA A 112 34.63 24.82 -17.85
CA ALA A 112 33.45 25.61 -18.20
C ALA A 112 32.16 24.77 -18.30
N GLN A 113 32.24 23.44 -18.48
CA GLN A 113 31.06 22.57 -18.53
C GLN A 113 30.68 22.06 -17.13
N ASP A 114 31.67 21.86 -16.27
CA ASP A 114 31.46 21.46 -14.88
C ASP A 114 30.68 22.50 -14.08
N VAL A 115 30.88 23.80 -14.35
CA VAL A 115 30.11 24.88 -13.69
C VAL A 115 28.64 24.87 -14.07
N LYS A 116 28.31 24.53 -15.33
CA LYS A 116 26.91 24.47 -15.80
C LYS A 116 26.20 23.22 -15.30
N GLN A 117 26.91 22.09 -15.22
CA GLN A 117 26.36 20.86 -14.64
C GLN A 117 26.24 20.97 -13.11
N LEU A 118 27.15 21.70 -12.44
CA LEU A 118 26.99 22.06 -11.02
C LEU A 118 25.73 22.89 -10.79
N GLU A 119 25.39 23.87 -11.62
CA GLU A 119 24.16 24.68 -11.46
C GLU A 119 22.85 23.86 -11.50
N GLU A 120 22.85 22.69 -12.16
CA GLU A 120 21.70 21.77 -12.20
C GLU A 120 21.65 20.79 -11.00
N THR A 121 22.71 20.73 -10.18
CA THR A 121 22.74 19.91 -8.96
C THR A 121 22.07 20.61 -7.77
N PRO A 122 21.15 19.93 -7.04
CA PRO A 122 20.56 20.48 -5.82
C PRO A 122 21.60 20.50 -4.70
N GLY A 123 22.32 21.61 -4.58
CA GLY A 123 23.36 21.84 -3.57
C GLY A 123 24.41 22.88 -4.01
N ALA A 124 24.75 22.94 -5.30
CA ALA A 124 25.71 23.92 -5.82
C ALA A 124 25.22 25.38 -5.73
N LEU A 125 23.89 25.58 -5.66
CA LEU A 125 23.25 26.88 -5.45
C LEU A 125 23.61 27.52 -4.09
N MET A 126 24.16 26.73 -3.14
CA MET A 126 24.66 27.24 -1.87
C MET A 126 26.01 27.96 -2.00
N MET A 127 26.84 27.59 -3.00
CA MET A 127 28.14 28.22 -3.25
C MET A 127 28.00 29.52 -4.06
N GLN A 128 26.98 29.61 -4.91
CA GLN A 128 26.60 30.82 -5.67
C GLN A 128 25.64 31.74 -4.88
N ARG A 129 25.64 31.67 -3.54
CA ARG A 129 24.74 32.47 -2.69
C ARG A 129 25.25 33.89 -2.41
N GLN A 130 26.34 34.32 -3.04
CA GLN A 130 26.81 35.71 -2.87
C GLN A 130 26.00 36.73 -3.70
N GLY A 131 25.03 36.30 -4.53
CA GLY A 131 24.16 37.19 -5.31
C GLY A 131 22.64 37.02 -5.13
N ALA A 132 22.16 36.14 -4.25
CA ALA A 132 20.77 35.67 -4.27
C ALA A 132 19.78 36.44 -3.35
N HIS A 133 20.04 37.71 -3.04
CA HIS A 133 19.21 38.46 -2.08
C HIS A 133 17.84 38.92 -2.63
N THR A 134 17.54 38.72 -3.92
CA THR A 134 16.26 39.11 -4.54
C THR A 134 15.25 37.98 -4.68
N ASN A 135 15.67 36.71 -4.63
CA ASN A 135 14.81 35.53 -4.82
C ASN A 135 14.59 34.71 -3.55
N ASP A 136 14.97 35.24 -2.38
CA ASP A 136 14.89 34.51 -1.11
C ASP A 136 13.43 34.13 -0.75
N ALA A 137 12.44 34.93 -1.20
CA ALA A 137 11.02 34.60 -1.04
C ALA A 137 10.59 33.40 -1.91
N ALA A 138 11.03 33.33 -3.17
CA ALA A 138 10.68 32.23 -4.07
C ALA A 138 11.42 30.94 -3.69
N ALA A 139 12.66 31.05 -3.19
CA ALA A 139 13.39 29.92 -2.62
C ALA A 139 12.67 29.40 -1.35
N ARG A 140 12.32 30.27 -0.39
CA ARG A 140 11.57 29.88 0.80
C ARG A 140 10.23 29.19 0.48
N LEU A 141 9.54 29.63 -0.57
CA LEU A 141 8.29 28.98 -1.02
C LEU A 141 8.53 27.64 -1.72
N LYS A 142 9.66 27.47 -2.42
CA LYS A 142 10.02 26.20 -3.06
C LYS A 142 10.56 25.16 -2.08
N GLU A 143 11.26 25.63 -1.06
CA GLU A 143 11.77 24.80 0.05
C GLU A 143 10.71 24.56 1.15
N ASP A 144 9.48 25.11 1.01
CA ASP A 144 8.38 24.80 1.92
C ASP A 144 7.97 23.32 1.77
N PRO A 145 7.99 22.51 2.85
CA PRO A 145 7.62 21.10 2.80
C PRO A 145 6.21 20.86 2.23
N LEU A 146 5.26 21.78 2.47
CA LEU A 146 3.91 21.67 1.92
C LEU A 146 3.87 21.90 0.40
N PHE A 147 4.72 22.81 -0.09
CA PHE A 147 4.86 23.06 -1.52
C PHE A 147 5.50 21.86 -2.22
N LEU A 148 6.51 21.24 -1.61
CA LEU A 148 7.13 20.01 -2.10
C LEU A 148 6.13 18.86 -2.17
N MET A 149 5.31 18.65 -1.13
CA MET A 149 4.25 17.64 -1.12
C MET A 149 3.25 17.88 -2.25
N ARG A 150 2.82 19.13 -2.48
CA ARG A 150 1.91 19.49 -3.56
C ARG A 150 2.53 19.27 -4.94
N GLN A 151 3.81 19.58 -5.11
CA GLN A 151 4.53 19.35 -6.37
C GLN A 151 4.67 17.85 -6.65
N GLN A 152 4.97 17.05 -5.63
CA GLN A 152 5.00 15.58 -5.72
C GLN A 152 3.63 15.01 -6.08
N GLU A 153 2.55 15.51 -5.46
CA GLU A 153 1.19 15.11 -5.78
C GLU A 153 0.86 15.40 -7.26
N LEU A 154 1.16 16.60 -7.75
CA LEU A 154 0.96 16.97 -9.14
C LEU A 154 1.79 16.10 -10.10
N LYS A 155 3.06 15.84 -9.79
CA LYS A 155 3.91 14.92 -10.57
C LYS A 155 3.34 13.51 -10.58
N ALA A 156 2.87 12.99 -9.45
CA ALA A 156 2.27 11.66 -9.35
C ALA A 156 0.97 11.56 -10.17
N GLN A 157 0.11 12.58 -10.12
CA GLN A 157 -1.10 12.67 -10.95
C GLN A 157 -0.74 12.69 -12.44
N GLN A 158 0.22 13.54 -12.84
CA GLN A 158 0.70 13.58 -14.22
C GLN A 158 1.30 12.24 -14.67
N ASN A 159 2.07 11.56 -13.81
CA ASN A 159 2.64 10.25 -14.12
C ASN A 159 1.56 9.17 -14.27
N ALA A 160 0.50 9.22 -13.46
CA ALA A 160 -0.66 8.34 -13.62
C ALA A 160 -1.40 8.59 -14.94
N LEU A 161 -1.55 9.87 -15.35
CA LEU A 161 -2.15 10.26 -16.62
C LEU A 161 -1.25 9.90 -17.83
N LYS A 162 0.06 10.08 -17.71
CA LYS A 162 1.05 9.73 -18.74
C LYS A 162 1.18 8.22 -18.94
N ASN A 163 0.84 7.41 -17.94
CA ASN A 163 0.87 5.96 -18.06
C ASN A 163 -0.39 5.45 -18.79
N PRO A 164 -0.28 5.01 -20.07
CA PRO A 164 -1.43 4.63 -20.88
C PRO A 164 -2.14 3.38 -20.34
N LEU A 165 -1.41 2.46 -19.69
CA LEU A 165 -2.00 1.25 -19.10
C LEU A 165 -2.85 1.59 -17.88
N LYS A 166 -2.35 2.43 -16.96
CA LYS A 166 -3.12 2.89 -15.80
C LYS A 166 -4.35 3.69 -16.24
N MET A 167 -4.21 4.57 -17.23
CA MET A 167 -5.35 5.31 -17.80
C MET A 167 -6.37 4.40 -18.48
N SER A 168 -5.93 3.37 -19.19
CA SER A 168 -6.85 2.39 -19.80
C SER A 168 -7.67 1.63 -18.76
N ARG A 169 -7.06 1.26 -17.62
CA ARG A 169 -7.76 0.59 -16.51
C ARG A 169 -8.79 1.53 -15.87
N VAL A 170 -8.40 2.77 -15.55
CA VAL A 170 -9.30 3.78 -15.00
C VAL A 170 -10.48 4.05 -15.94
N ARG A 171 -10.23 4.18 -17.26
CA ARG A 171 -11.29 4.37 -18.26
C ARG A 171 -12.26 3.18 -18.30
N LYS A 172 -11.75 1.95 -18.29
CA LYS A 172 -12.58 0.73 -18.24
C LYS A 172 -13.43 0.67 -16.97
N GLU A 173 -12.87 1.03 -15.82
CA GLU A 173 -13.59 1.07 -14.55
C GLU A 173 -14.73 2.09 -14.57
N ILE A 174 -14.46 3.31 -15.07
CA ILE A 174 -15.47 4.38 -15.21
C ILE A 174 -16.58 3.95 -16.17
N GLU A 175 -16.21 3.35 -17.31
CA GLU A 175 -17.18 2.85 -18.28
C GLU A 175 -18.07 1.74 -17.68
N ALA A 176 -17.47 0.80 -16.95
CA ALA A 176 -18.21 -0.24 -16.24
C ALA A 176 -19.18 0.34 -15.20
N GLN A 177 -18.76 1.35 -14.44
CA GLN A 177 -19.64 2.04 -13.47
C GLN A 177 -20.79 2.79 -14.16
N LEU A 178 -20.54 3.45 -15.29
CA LEU A 178 -21.57 4.13 -16.07
C LEU A 178 -22.58 3.12 -16.66
N ARG A 179 -22.10 2.00 -17.20
CA ARG A 179 -22.96 0.91 -17.69
C ARG A 179 -23.80 0.30 -16.56
N ALA A 180 -23.21 0.07 -15.39
CA ALA A 180 -23.95 -0.44 -14.22
C ALA A 180 -25.05 0.54 -13.77
N LYS A 181 -24.76 1.85 -13.71
CA LYS A 181 -25.75 2.89 -13.39
C LYS A 181 -26.85 3.00 -14.45
N ALA A 182 -26.52 2.85 -15.74
CA ALA A 182 -27.49 2.84 -16.82
C ALA A 182 -28.44 1.63 -16.72
N ALA A 183 -27.90 0.44 -16.53
CA ALA A 183 -28.68 -0.79 -16.34
C ALA A 183 -29.58 -0.73 -15.10
N GLU A 184 -29.12 -0.12 -14.00
CA GLU A 184 -29.95 0.09 -12.81
C GLU A 184 -31.14 1.03 -13.09
N LYS A 185 -30.90 2.14 -13.82
CA LYS A 185 -31.96 3.07 -14.23
C LYS A 185 -32.98 2.42 -15.15
N GLU A 186 -32.52 1.60 -16.09
CA GLU A 186 -33.39 0.86 -17.02
C GLU A 186 -34.28 -0.15 -16.27
N LYS A 187 -33.69 -0.96 -15.38
CA LYS A 187 -34.45 -1.88 -14.51
C LYS A 187 -35.50 -1.16 -13.65
N LYS A 188 -35.17 0.02 -13.12
CA LYS A 188 -36.13 0.86 -12.37
C LYS A 188 -37.25 1.39 -13.28
N ALA A 189 -36.95 1.79 -14.51
CA ALA A 189 -37.93 2.26 -15.48
C ALA A 189 -38.87 1.14 -15.93
N GLU A 190 -38.34 -0.05 -16.21
CA GLU A 190 -39.11 -1.24 -16.57
C GLU A 190 -40.06 -1.67 -15.44
N LYS A 191 -39.57 -1.72 -14.20
CA LYS A 191 -40.40 -2.02 -13.02
C LYS A 191 -41.56 -1.02 -12.86
N LYS A 192 -41.33 0.27 -13.15
CA LYS A 192 -42.38 1.29 -13.16
C LYS A 192 -43.40 1.08 -14.28
N ARG A 193 -42.96 0.70 -15.50
CA ARG A 193 -43.85 0.38 -16.63
C ARG A 193 -44.73 -0.82 -16.31
N ARG A 194 -44.15 -1.92 -15.82
CA ARG A 194 -44.88 -3.14 -15.42
C ARG A 194 -45.94 -2.85 -14.34
N LYS A 195 -45.59 -2.06 -13.32
CA LYS A 195 -46.56 -1.63 -12.28
C LYS A 195 -47.69 -0.76 -12.84
N LYS A 196 -47.42 0.07 -13.85
CA LYS A 196 -48.45 0.90 -14.51
C LYS A 196 -49.40 0.04 -15.35
N GLU A 197 -48.86 -0.96 -16.04
CA GLU A 197 -49.62 -1.89 -16.87
C GLU A 197 -50.51 -2.81 -16.04
N GLU A 198 -49.97 -3.38 -14.95
CA GLU A 198 -50.75 -4.18 -13.98
C GLU A 198 -51.93 -3.37 -13.39
N LYS A 199 -51.70 -2.10 -13.05
CA LYS A 199 -52.76 -1.19 -12.60
C LYS A 199 -53.82 -0.95 -13.69
N LYS A 200 -53.43 -0.87 -14.97
CA LYS A 200 -54.38 -0.72 -16.08
C LYS A 200 -55.23 -1.99 -16.25
N MET A 201 -54.60 -3.16 -16.26
CA MET A 201 -55.30 -4.46 -16.34
C MET A 201 -56.30 -4.65 -15.20
N LYS A 202 -55.91 -4.31 -13.97
CA LYS A 202 -56.82 -4.36 -12.80
C LYS A 202 -58.01 -3.40 -12.94
N LYS A 203 -57.81 -2.20 -13.50
CA LYS A 203 -58.90 -1.25 -13.77
C LYS A 203 -59.83 -1.77 -14.87
N GLU A 204 -59.29 -2.37 -15.92
CA GLU A 204 -60.10 -2.94 -17.01
C GLU A 204 -60.94 -4.13 -16.53
N HIS A 205 -60.35 -5.06 -15.76
CA HIS A 205 -61.08 -6.17 -15.15
C HIS A 205 -62.25 -5.68 -14.27
N LYS A 206 -62.03 -4.63 -13.47
CA LYS A 206 -63.08 -4.02 -12.64
C LYS A 206 -64.20 -3.38 -13.49
N LYS A 207 -63.89 -2.82 -14.66
CA LYS A 207 -64.90 -2.30 -15.59
C LYS A 207 -65.69 -3.43 -16.25
N ARG A 208 -65.04 -4.50 -16.71
CA ARG A 208 -65.73 -5.67 -17.30
C ARG A 208 -66.65 -6.36 -16.29
N SER A 209 -66.20 -6.56 -15.05
CA SER A 209 -67.01 -7.14 -13.97
C SER A 209 -68.26 -6.30 -13.61
N ARG A 210 -68.21 -4.98 -13.77
CA ARG A 210 -69.40 -4.10 -13.59
C ARG A 210 -70.37 -4.20 -14.76
N ARG A 211 -69.86 -4.42 -15.98
CA ARG A 211 -70.67 -4.55 -17.19
C ARG A 211 -71.38 -5.90 -17.29
N SER A 212 -70.82 -6.94 -16.68
CA SER A 212 -71.46 -8.26 -16.55
C SER A 212 -72.48 -8.35 -15.40
N ARG A 213 -72.67 -7.28 -14.61
CA ARG A 213 -73.68 -7.20 -13.54
C ARG A 213 -74.93 -6.38 -13.93
N SER A 214 -75.03 -5.94 -15.19
CA SER A 214 -76.17 -5.15 -15.69
C SER A 214 -76.98 -5.91 -16.75
N SER A 215 -77.24 -7.19 -16.53
CA SER A 215 -78.24 -7.95 -17.29
C SER A 215 -79.30 -8.49 -16.32
N SER A 216 -80.16 -7.58 -15.89
CA SER A 216 -81.52 -7.87 -15.43
C SER A 216 -82.38 -6.65 -15.79
N PRO A 217 -83.27 -6.75 -16.78
CA PRO A 217 -84.34 -5.77 -16.95
C PRO A 217 -85.48 -6.18 -16.01
N ASP A 218 -85.91 -5.28 -15.11
CA ASP A 218 -87.34 -5.01 -14.88
C ASP A 218 -87.64 -4.11 -13.67
N ARG A 219 -88.48 -3.11 -13.95
CA ARG A 219 -89.60 -2.56 -13.16
C ARG A 219 -89.38 -1.77 -11.85
N LYS A 220 -89.84 -0.51 -11.96
CA LYS A 220 -90.83 0.22 -11.13
C LYS A 220 -90.40 1.09 -9.94
N ALA A 221 -90.99 2.30 -10.00
CA ALA A 221 -91.53 3.17 -8.95
C ALA A 221 -90.55 3.99 -8.07
N LYS A 222 -90.54 5.33 -8.17
CA LYS A 222 -91.42 6.36 -7.55
C LYS A 222 -91.17 6.52 -6.03
N SER A 223 -90.65 7.69 -5.62
CA SER A 223 -91.26 8.58 -4.59
C SER A 223 -90.22 9.52 -3.92
N HIS A 224 -90.68 10.74 -3.66
CA HIS A 224 -90.07 11.91 -2.99
C HIS A 224 -89.52 11.65 -1.57
N ARG A 225 -88.58 12.49 -1.08
CA ARG A 225 -88.84 13.55 -0.07
C ARG A 225 -87.59 14.39 0.29
N VAL A 226 -87.83 15.70 0.28
CA VAL A 226 -87.09 16.92 0.69
C VAL A 226 -86.35 16.80 2.05
N GLU A 227 -85.18 17.44 2.25
CA GLU A 227 -85.00 18.70 3.02
C GLU A 227 -83.52 19.15 3.23
N GLU A 228 -83.26 20.42 2.89
CA GLU A 228 -82.29 21.45 3.39
C GLU A 228 -80.86 21.08 3.84
N ARG A 229 -79.77 21.86 3.62
CA ARG A 229 -79.60 23.29 3.98
C ARG A 229 -78.24 23.87 3.47
N ALA A 230 -78.27 25.14 3.00
CA ALA A 230 -77.21 26.19 2.89
C ALA A 230 -75.88 25.88 2.12
N VAL A 231 -75.49 26.49 0.97
CA VAL A 231 -75.27 27.91 0.58
C VAL A 231 -74.23 28.59 1.52
N ARG A 232 -73.05 29.12 1.14
CA ARG A 232 -72.61 30.14 0.13
C ARG A 232 -71.06 30.20 0.21
N ASP A 233 -70.31 30.17 -0.89
CA ASP A 233 -69.74 31.31 -1.66
C ASP A 233 -68.81 32.31 -0.93
N SER A 234 -67.60 32.42 -1.51
CA SER A 234 -66.68 33.57 -1.73
C SER A 234 -66.31 34.61 -0.64
N ARG A 235 -64.97 34.78 -0.52
CA ARG A 235 -64.13 36.01 -0.44
C ARG A 235 -64.46 37.09 0.62
N ASP A 236 -63.49 37.43 1.48
CA ASP A 236 -62.74 38.71 1.47
C ASP A 236 -61.95 38.98 2.79
N SER A 237 -60.82 39.66 2.61
CA SER A 237 -59.91 40.44 3.46
C SER A 237 -60.18 40.70 4.97
N ARG A 238 -59.08 40.66 5.76
CA ARG A 238 -58.46 41.76 6.57
C ARG A 238 -57.55 41.16 7.65
N ASP A 239 -56.25 41.41 7.57
CA ASP A 239 -55.50 42.40 8.38
C ASP A 239 -55.58 42.16 9.90
N SER A 240 -54.47 41.70 10.48
CA SER A 240 -54.04 42.08 11.82
C SER A 240 -52.55 41.83 11.97
N ARG A 241 -51.87 42.96 12.11
CA ARG A 241 -50.46 43.15 12.46
C ARG A 241 -50.12 42.43 13.76
N ASP A 242 -48.98 41.74 13.79
CA ASP A 242 -48.12 41.82 14.97
C ASP A 242 -46.66 41.89 14.55
N SER A 243 -45.97 42.77 15.23
CA SER A 243 -44.64 43.29 14.98
C SER A 243 -43.74 42.86 16.13
N ARG A 244 -42.58 42.25 15.83
CA ARG A 244 -41.27 42.50 16.49
C ARG A 244 -40.30 41.34 16.23
N ALA A 245 -39.21 41.65 15.52
CA ALA A 245 -37.81 41.39 15.91
C ALA A 245 -36.92 41.33 14.66
N SER A 246 -36.49 42.50 14.19
CA SER A 246 -35.41 42.62 13.22
C SER A 246 -34.05 42.41 13.91
N ARG A 247 -33.28 41.42 13.46
CA ARG A 247 -31.83 41.35 13.62
C ARG A 247 -31.23 41.05 12.24
N PRO A 248 -30.44 41.94 11.62
CA PRO A 248 -29.76 41.62 10.37
C PRO A 248 -28.35 41.09 10.65
N PRO A 249 -27.85 40.10 9.90
CA PRO A 249 -26.44 40.02 9.55
C PRO A 249 -26.27 40.65 8.16
N ARG A 250 -25.69 41.85 8.10
CA ARG A 250 -24.26 42.11 7.85
C ARG A 250 -23.83 41.73 6.44
N ASP A 251 -23.59 42.78 5.65
CA ASP A 251 -22.98 42.78 4.35
C ASP A 251 -21.71 41.91 4.26
N SER A 252 -21.55 41.25 3.13
CA SER A 252 -20.24 40.94 2.56
C SER A 252 -20.29 41.10 1.05
N PRO A 253 -19.20 41.61 0.45
CA PRO A 253 -19.27 42.37 -0.78
C PRO A 253 -19.20 41.51 -2.03
N ASP A 254 -19.73 42.11 -3.08
CA ASP A 254 -19.48 41.89 -4.49
C ASP A 254 -18.05 41.40 -4.79
N SER A 255 -17.97 40.24 -5.46
CA SER A 255 -16.74 39.75 -6.06
C SER A 255 -17.06 38.93 -7.31
N GLY A 256 -16.77 39.54 -8.46
CA GLY A 256 -16.16 38.82 -9.57
C GLY A 256 -17.13 38.16 -10.54
N GLN A 257 -17.46 38.89 -11.60
CA GLN A 257 -17.84 38.36 -12.90
C GLN A 257 -17.05 37.08 -13.24
N SER A 258 -17.71 35.93 -13.23
CA SER A 258 -17.15 34.70 -13.79
C SER A 258 -17.53 34.60 -15.27
N LYS A 259 -16.52 34.79 -16.10
CA LYS A 259 -16.49 34.75 -17.57
C LYS A 259 -16.58 33.31 -18.12
N PHE A 260 -17.40 32.44 -17.53
CA PHE A 260 -17.62 31.09 -18.05
C PHE A 260 -19.07 30.66 -17.78
N GLY A 261 -19.86 30.58 -18.85
CA GLY A 261 -21.31 30.37 -18.81
C GLY A 261 -21.73 29.00 -18.24
N LEU A 262 -21.86 28.92 -16.92
CA LEU A 262 -22.66 27.88 -16.28
C LEU A 262 -24.02 28.47 -15.91
N GLN A 263 -25.01 28.13 -16.73
CA GLN A 263 -26.41 28.38 -16.40
C GLN A 263 -26.74 27.70 -15.07
N HIS A 264 -27.24 28.46 -14.10
CA HIS A 264 -27.76 27.94 -12.84
C HIS A 264 -29.04 27.12 -13.09
N GLY A 265 -28.87 25.84 -13.40
CA GLY A 265 -29.94 24.87 -13.38
C GLY A 265 -30.50 24.73 -11.96
N LYS A 266 -31.82 24.85 -11.82
CA LYS A 266 -32.56 24.70 -10.57
C LYS A 266 -32.12 23.43 -9.85
N ARG A 267 -31.47 23.58 -8.69
CA ARG A 267 -31.11 22.45 -7.82
C ARG A 267 -32.40 21.83 -7.30
N SER A 268 -32.80 20.72 -7.92
CA SER A 268 -33.72 19.76 -7.32
C SER A 268 -33.18 19.42 -5.93
N ALA A 269 -34.00 19.64 -4.91
CA ALA A 269 -33.72 19.31 -3.52
C ALA A 269 -33.59 17.79 -3.37
N TYR A 270 -32.42 17.26 -3.68
CA TYR A 270 -32.01 15.94 -3.21
C TYR A 270 -31.37 16.16 -1.85
N ASP A 271 -31.94 15.53 -0.83
CA ASP A 271 -31.46 15.61 0.54
C ASP A 271 -30.06 14.98 0.59
N ALA A 272 -29.03 15.81 0.79
CA ALA A 272 -27.63 15.36 0.80
C ALA A 272 -27.34 14.36 1.94
N ALA A 273 -28.29 14.16 2.85
CA ALA A 273 -28.27 13.19 3.92
C ALA A 273 -28.38 11.72 3.46
N GLU A 274 -28.93 11.44 2.27
CA GLU A 274 -29.14 10.04 1.82
C GLU A 274 -27.97 9.47 1.01
N LEU A 275 -27.02 10.30 0.57
CA LEU A 275 -25.89 9.90 -0.28
C LEU A 275 -24.56 9.77 0.47
N GLY A 276 -24.56 10.01 1.78
CA GLY A 276 -23.37 9.93 2.64
C GLY A 276 -23.54 8.96 3.81
N PRO A 277 -22.44 8.61 4.51
CA PRO A 277 -22.51 7.88 5.78
C PRO A 277 -23.42 8.60 6.77
N SER A 278 -24.11 7.85 7.62
CA SER A 278 -25.13 8.41 8.52
C SER A 278 -24.56 9.52 9.40
N ALA A 279 -25.37 10.54 9.73
CA ALA A 279 -24.93 11.65 10.58
C ALA A 279 -24.32 11.17 11.92
N ALA A 280 -24.82 10.06 12.45
CA ALA A 280 -24.26 9.39 13.64
C ALA A 280 -22.86 8.80 13.41
N GLN A 281 -22.59 8.22 12.24
CA GLN A 281 -21.24 7.76 11.87
C GLN A 281 -20.27 8.92 11.70
N LEU A 282 -20.73 10.04 11.13
CA LEU A 282 -19.90 11.25 11.00
C LEU A 282 -19.59 11.88 12.36
N GLN A 283 -20.54 11.91 13.29
CA GLN A 283 -20.30 12.37 14.66
C GLN A 283 -19.31 11.46 15.38
N ARG A 284 -19.51 10.14 15.34
CA ARG A 284 -18.58 9.18 15.96
C ARG A 284 -17.18 9.23 15.37
N ALA A 285 -17.06 9.48 14.07
CA ALA A 285 -15.77 9.69 13.42
C ALA A 285 -15.10 11.01 13.83
N LYS A 286 -15.88 12.07 14.08
CA LYS A 286 -15.38 13.34 14.63
C LYS A 286 -14.95 13.18 16.09
N ASP A 287 -15.72 12.46 16.89
CA ASP A 287 -15.39 12.19 18.30
C ASP A 287 -14.15 11.30 18.42
N ALA A 288 -13.99 10.31 17.54
CA ALA A 288 -12.78 9.49 17.48
C ALA A 288 -11.52 10.25 16.98
N LYS A 289 -11.71 11.34 16.23
CA LYS A 289 -10.63 12.22 15.74
C LYS A 289 -10.44 13.47 16.58
N SER A 290 -11.27 13.68 17.60
CA SER A 290 -11.05 14.69 18.61
C SER A 290 -10.17 14.04 19.68
N PRO A 291 -8.83 14.14 19.62
CA PRO A 291 -8.05 13.90 20.82
C PRO A 291 -8.66 14.79 21.90
N THR A 292 -8.89 14.22 23.09
CA THR A 292 -9.45 14.97 24.22
C THR A 292 -8.72 16.31 24.31
N ASN A 293 -9.47 17.40 24.54
CA ASN A 293 -8.93 18.77 24.55
C ASN A 293 -7.72 18.92 25.52
N GLU A 294 -7.57 17.97 26.44
CA GLU A 294 -6.41 17.75 27.32
C GLU A 294 -5.09 17.48 26.58
N ALA A 295 -5.08 16.66 25.53
CA ALA A 295 -3.87 16.28 24.80
C ALA A 295 -3.24 17.44 24.01
N TRP A 296 -4.01 18.48 23.70
CA TRP A 296 -3.50 19.73 23.12
C TRP A 296 -3.07 20.73 24.19
N ARG A 297 -3.69 20.71 25.38
CA ARG A 297 -3.32 21.57 26.52
C ARG A 297 -1.96 21.23 27.12
N ASP A 298 -1.48 20.00 26.94
CA ASP A 298 -0.17 19.57 27.47
C ASP A 298 1.02 19.84 26.53
N ARG A 299 0.78 20.13 25.25
CA ARG A 299 1.86 20.39 24.27
C ARG A 299 2.52 21.76 24.41
N GLY A 300 1.96 22.66 25.22
CA GLY A 300 2.45 24.03 25.41
C GLY A 300 2.90 24.36 26.84
N LYS A 301 2.87 23.41 27.78
CA LYS A 301 3.33 23.64 29.15
C LYS A 301 4.85 23.53 29.20
N PRO A 302 5.58 24.48 29.80
CA PRO A 302 7.00 24.30 30.04
C PRO A 302 7.18 23.02 30.87
N ARG A 303 8.05 22.11 30.40
CA ARG A 303 8.38 20.87 31.14
C ARG A 303 8.83 21.30 32.53
N GLN A 304 8.12 20.89 33.58
CA GLN A 304 8.57 21.16 34.94
C GLN A 304 9.98 20.60 35.10
N ARG A 305 10.89 21.40 35.64
CA ARG A 305 12.25 20.95 35.96
C ARG A 305 12.09 19.89 37.06
N LEU A 306 12.26 18.63 36.70
CA LEU A 306 12.26 17.51 37.65
C LEU A 306 13.29 17.80 38.75
N THR A 307 12.91 17.58 40.00
CA THR A 307 13.86 17.57 41.12
C THR A 307 14.88 16.45 40.91
N GLU A 308 16.05 16.55 41.53
CA GLU A 308 17.13 15.57 41.34
C GLU A 308 16.68 14.14 41.71
N GLU A 309 15.87 14.01 42.76
CA GLU A 309 15.25 12.73 43.17
C GLU A 309 14.35 12.14 42.08
N GLN A 310 13.46 12.94 41.49
CA GLN A 310 12.58 12.49 40.40
C GLN A 310 13.36 12.11 39.14
N ARG A 311 14.50 12.79 38.91
CA ARG A 311 15.39 12.48 37.80
C ARG A 311 16.08 11.13 38.00
N GLN A 312 16.52 10.84 39.22
CA GLN A 312 17.10 9.56 39.60
C GLN A 312 16.08 8.42 39.51
N GLU A 313 14.85 8.61 40.00
CA GLU A 313 13.79 7.61 39.86
C GLU A 313 13.46 7.31 38.39
N ARG A 314 13.37 8.36 37.56
CA ARG A 314 13.11 8.19 36.13
C ARG A 314 14.27 7.50 35.40
N LEU A 315 15.50 7.77 35.81
CA LEU A 315 16.70 7.10 35.29
C LEU A 315 16.74 5.63 35.72
N ALA A 316 16.40 5.33 36.98
CA ALA A 316 16.29 3.97 37.49
C ALA A 316 15.17 3.19 36.76
N MET A 317 14.03 3.83 36.49
CA MET A 317 12.95 3.25 35.71
C MET A 317 13.39 2.93 34.27
N MET A 318 14.14 3.84 33.63
CA MET A 318 14.69 3.63 32.29
C MET A 318 15.74 2.50 32.27
N GLN A 319 16.56 2.39 33.32
CA GLN A 319 17.53 1.30 33.46
C GLN A 319 16.84 -0.06 33.70
N ALA A 320 15.78 -0.10 34.52
CA ALA A 320 14.99 -1.31 34.73
C ALA A 320 14.28 -1.76 33.45
N ASP A 321 13.71 -0.83 32.69
CA ASP A 321 13.08 -1.13 31.40
C ASP A 321 14.11 -1.61 30.36
N ALA A 322 15.30 -0.98 30.32
CA ALA A 322 16.40 -1.42 29.48
C ALA A 322 16.88 -2.84 29.85
N ALA A 323 16.95 -3.18 31.14
CA ALA A 323 17.30 -4.51 31.61
C ALA A 323 16.24 -5.55 31.19
N ASN A 324 14.96 -5.24 31.37
CA ASN A 324 13.85 -6.10 30.93
C ASN A 324 13.89 -6.33 29.41
N HIS A 325 14.15 -5.27 28.63
CA HIS A 325 14.27 -5.37 27.18
C HIS A 325 15.46 -6.23 26.77
N ALA A 326 16.62 -6.07 27.42
CA ALA A 326 17.79 -6.90 27.18
C ALA A 326 17.53 -8.38 27.51
N GLU A 327 16.78 -8.66 28.59
CA GLU A 327 16.37 -10.01 28.95
C GLU A 327 15.42 -10.62 27.91
N GLN A 328 14.45 -9.85 27.42
CA GLN A 328 13.57 -10.29 26.32
C GLN A 328 14.39 -10.63 25.07
N GLN A 329 15.36 -9.79 24.68
CA GLN A 329 16.22 -10.08 23.54
C GLN A 329 17.06 -11.35 23.76
N ARG A 330 17.58 -11.57 24.97
CA ARG A 330 18.29 -12.81 25.32
C ARG A 330 17.38 -14.04 25.21
N ARG A 331 16.14 -13.96 25.69
CA ARG A 331 15.15 -15.05 25.58
C ARG A 331 14.80 -15.35 24.13
N VAL A 332 14.60 -14.33 23.31
CA VAL A 332 14.35 -14.49 21.87
C VAL A 332 15.56 -15.12 21.17
N SER A 333 16.77 -14.67 21.48
CA SER A 333 18.01 -15.23 20.94
C SER A 333 18.21 -16.70 21.35
N GLN A 334 17.97 -17.04 22.61
CA GLN A 334 18.01 -18.43 23.09
C GLN A 334 16.96 -19.30 22.40
N LYS A 335 15.72 -18.81 22.26
CA LYS A 335 14.67 -19.55 21.56
C LYS A 335 15.02 -19.76 20.08
N SER A 336 15.56 -18.75 19.41
CA SER A 336 16.05 -18.88 18.04
C SER A 336 17.18 -19.89 17.91
N ARG A 337 18.09 -19.97 18.89
CA ARG A 337 19.14 -21.01 18.94
C ARG A 337 18.55 -22.40 19.12
N GLN A 338 17.60 -22.56 20.04
CA GLN A 338 16.91 -23.84 20.26
C GLN A 338 16.14 -24.28 19.00
N GLU A 339 15.40 -23.38 18.35
CA GLU A 339 14.68 -23.68 17.09
C GLU A 339 15.67 -24.06 15.96
N LYS A 340 16.85 -23.43 15.91
CA LYS A 340 17.93 -23.83 14.99
C LYS A 340 18.47 -25.21 15.31
N GLU A 341 18.73 -25.52 16.58
CA GLU A 341 19.21 -26.84 17.00
C GLU A 341 18.17 -27.94 16.75
N GLU A 342 16.89 -27.68 17.05
CA GLU A 342 15.78 -28.59 16.79
C GLU A 342 15.56 -28.80 15.29
N SER A 343 15.66 -27.76 14.46
CA SER A 343 15.56 -27.90 13.00
C SER A 343 16.76 -28.65 12.42
N ILE A 344 17.96 -28.40 12.92
CA ILE A 344 19.17 -29.19 12.61
C ILE A 344 18.94 -30.65 13.03
N GLN A 345 18.40 -30.93 14.20
CA GLN A 345 18.15 -32.29 14.66
C GLN A 345 17.03 -32.99 13.86
N ALA A 346 15.97 -32.27 13.49
CA ALA A 346 14.89 -32.78 12.65
C ALA A 346 15.34 -33.07 11.21
N GLN A 347 16.33 -32.33 10.70
CA GLN A 347 16.95 -32.59 9.39
C GLN A 347 17.90 -33.79 9.41
N SER A 348 18.39 -34.23 10.58
CA SER A 348 19.29 -35.40 10.72
C SER A 348 18.58 -36.75 10.61
N GLY A 349 17.79 -36.94 9.56
CA GLY A 349 17.21 -38.23 9.19
C GLY A 349 18.26 -39.20 8.59
N PRO A 350 17.89 -40.47 8.36
CA PRO A 350 18.80 -41.56 7.92
C PRO A 350 19.42 -41.41 6.51
N GLY A 351 19.37 -40.21 5.92
CA GLY A 351 20.03 -39.86 4.64
C GLY A 351 20.74 -38.50 4.67
N ASP A 352 20.98 -37.93 5.86
CA ASP A 352 21.60 -36.59 5.98
C ASP A 352 23.12 -36.68 5.75
N PRO A 353 23.73 -35.95 4.78
CA PRO A 353 25.16 -36.03 4.45
C PRO A 353 26.06 -35.32 5.47
N ARG A 354 25.59 -35.13 6.70
CA ARG A 354 26.35 -34.57 7.84
C ARG A 354 27.64 -35.32 8.08
N PHE A 355 27.57 -36.65 8.12
CA PHE A 355 28.73 -37.52 8.28
C PHE A 355 29.74 -37.34 7.14
N LEU A 356 29.27 -37.19 5.90
CA LEU A 356 30.15 -36.94 4.75
C LEU A 356 30.75 -35.54 4.78
N ARG A 357 30.03 -34.55 5.29
CA ARG A 357 30.50 -33.17 5.45
C ARG A 357 31.48 -33.02 6.61
N GLU A 358 31.24 -33.71 7.71
CA GLU A 358 32.11 -33.79 8.88
C GLU A 358 33.38 -34.57 8.53
N MET A 359 33.26 -35.72 7.86
CA MET A 359 34.41 -36.46 7.33
C MET A 359 35.16 -35.64 6.26
N GLY A 360 34.46 -34.91 5.39
CA GLY A 360 35.09 -33.98 4.45
C GLY A 360 35.82 -32.85 5.17
N ARG A 361 35.24 -32.29 6.23
CA ARG A 361 35.91 -31.29 7.07
C ARG A 361 37.13 -31.89 7.76
N ASP A 362 37.06 -33.08 8.32
CA ASP A 362 38.21 -33.71 8.97
C ASP A 362 39.32 -34.09 7.97
N VAL A 363 38.97 -34.45 6.74
CA VAL A 363 39.94 -34.77 5.69
C VAL A 363 40.61 -33.52 5.09
N TYR A 364 39.89 -32.39 4.98
CA TYR A 364 40.38 -31.18 4.31
C TYR A 364 40.79 -30.04 5.27
N VAL A 365 40.21 -29.98 6.47
CA VAL A 365 40.33 -28.87 7.44
C VAL A 365 41.04 -29.28 8.73
N SER A 366 41.18 -30.58 9.04
CA SER A 366 41.98 -31.00 10.21
C SER A 366 43.45 -30.57 10.07
N GLU A 367 43.94 -29.85 11.08
CA GLU A 367 45.32 -29.32 11.18
C GLU A 367 46.40 -30.41 11.28
N ASN A 368 46.02 -31.68 11.37
CA ASN A 368 46.96 -32.79 11.61
C ASN A 368 47.48 -33.48 10.33
N GLY A 369 47.10 -33.02 9.13
CA GLY A 369 47.55 -33.59 7.86
C GLY A 369 48.37 -32.59 7.05
N ALA A 370 49.69 -32.78 7.01
CA ALA A 370 50.63 -31.98 6.21
C ALA A 370 50.16 -31.86 4.75
N MET A 371 50.27 -30.66 4.17
CA MET A 371 49.90 -30.34 2.78
C MET A 371 50.46 -31.36 1.77
N GLU A 372 51.65 -31.90 2.06
CA GLU A 372 52.37 -32.88 1.25
C GLU A 372 51.58 -34.19 1.04
N ASP A 373 50.90 -34.70 2.07
CA ASP A 373 50.08 -35.92 1.97
C ASP A 373 48.78 -35.70 1.19
N ARG A 374 48.34 -34.43 1.05
CA ARG A 374 47.17 -34.06 0.22
C ARG A 374 47.56 -34.04 -1.25
N VAL A 375 48.72 -33.48 -1.58
CA VAL A 375 49.25 -33.43 -2.94
C VAL A 375 49.57 -34.83 -3.46
N LYS A 376 50.16 -35.70 -2.63
CA LYS A 376 50.46 -37.09 -3.00
C LYS A 376 49.21 -37.91 -3.33
N ARG A 377 48.10 -37.71 -2.60
CA ARG A 377 46.82 -38.39 -2.86
C ARG A 377 46.14 -37.91 -4.15
N ASN A 378 46.18 -36.61 -4.45
CA ASN A 378 45.59 -36.06 -5.67
C ASN A 378 46.45 -36.24 -6.94
N ARG A 379 47.75 -36.53 -6.79
CA ARG A 379 48.67 -36.79 -7.91
C ARG A 379 48.18 -37.91 -8.83
N HIS A 380 47.51 -38.93 -8.28
CA HIS A 380 47.04 -40.08 -9.06
C HIS A 380 45.80 -39.76 -9.92
N TYR A 381 45.01 -38.76 -9.54
CA TYR A 381 43.84 -38.32 -10.30
C TYR A 381 44.24 -37.34 -11.42
N GLN A 382 45.19 -36.44 -11.17
CA GLN A 382 45.69 -35.51 -12.19
C GLN A 382 46.43 -36.21 -13.36
N GLN A 383 46.96 -37.41 -13.15
CA GLN A 383 47.63 -38.17 -14.20
C GLN A 383 46.66 -38.95 -15.11
N ARG A 384 45.40 -39.16 -14.71
CA ARG A 384 44.43 -39.94 -15.52
C ARG A 384 43.80 -39.13 -16.65
N ASP A 385 43.73 -37.80 -16.53
CA ASP A 385 43.12 -36.93 -17.55
C ASP A 385 44.06 -36.53 -18.69
N LEU A 386 45.34 -36.97 -18.64
CA LEU A 386 46.33 -36.67 -19.68
C LEU A 386 46.48 -37.78 -20.74
N GLY A 387 45.61 -38.80 -20.76
CA GLY A 387 45.83 -40.00 -21.56
C GLY A 387 44.60 -40.73 -22.12
N SER A 388 43.45 -40.08 -22.31
CA SER A 388 42.29 -40.72 -22.95
C SER A 388 41.79 -40.00 -24.21
N GLU A 389 42.64 -39.93 -25.24
CA GLU A 389 42.18 -39.96 -26.62
C GLU A 389 41.67 -41.38 -26.94
N SER A 390 40.42 -41.68 -26.59
CA SER A 390 39.65 -42.79 -27.19
C SER A 390 38.23 -42.82 -26.61
N PHE A 391 37.34 -41.94 -27.08
CA PHE A 391 35.93 -42.32 -27.27
C PHE A 391 35.21 -41.37 -28.23
N MET A 392 35.46 -41.51 -29.53
CA MET A 392 34.46 -41.18 -30.54
C MET A 392 33.62 -42.43 -30.85
N ARG A 393 32.30 -42.22 -30.96
CA ARG A 393 31.23 -43.06 -31.58
C ARG A 393 30.40 -43.98 -30.69
N ARG A 394 29.11 -43.62 -30.54
CA ARG A 394 27.90 -44.26 -31.12
C ARG A 394 26.73 -43.29 -30.92
N SER A 395 26.14 -42.83 -32.04
CA SER A 395 24.74 -43.05 -32.46
C SER A 395 23.69 -42.43 -31.54
#